data_AF-A0A226E7P6-F1
#
_entry.id   AF-A0A226E7P6-F1
#
_cell.length_a   1.000
_cell.length_b   1.000
_cell.length_c   1.000
_cell.angle_alpha   90.00
_cell.angle_beta   90.00
_cell.angle_gamma   90.00
#
_symmetry.space_group_name_H-M   'P 1'
#
loop_
_entity.id
_entity.type
_entity.pdbx_description
1 polymer ?
#
loop_
_entity_poly.entity_id
_entity_poly.type
_entity_poly.pdbx_seq_one_letter_code
_entity_poly.pdbx_strand_id
1 'polypeptide(L)'
;MVIIAPISILIVGMIVSSSMGIYLPTPANIAKDVKWTQAINAALCAPGAHSDAVAQQFYACYNEAIVPGATSFKACQTQVYGVQMDTQANVDTVCSGGPDKFPRYAACILARLPFQGVCATTAIHKLNECQGKVMNVPAPA
;
A
#
# COMPACT_ATOMS: atom_id res chain seq x y z
N MET A 1 -58.33 14.29 -24.34
CA MET A 1 -57.02 13.83 -24.84
C MET A 1 -55.96 14.68 -24.20
N VAL A 2 -55.16 14.11 -23.30
CA VAL A 2 -54.05 14.80 -22.63
C VAL A 2 -52.77 14.40 -23.35
N ILE A 3 -52.02 15.38 -23.86
CA ILE A 3 -50.73 15.18 -24.51
C ILE A 3 -49.66 15.26 -23.41
N ILE A 4 -49.01 14.13 -23.11
CA ILE A 4 -47.84 14.08 -22.22
C ILE A 4 -46.61 14.05 -23.12
N ALA A 5 -45.77 15.10 -23.05
CA ALA A 5 -44.47 15.15 -23.73
C ALA A 5 -43.41 14.42 -22.89
N PRO A 6 -42.45 13.69 -23.49
CA PRO A 6 -41.37 13.05 -22.75
C PRO A 6 -40.22 14.02 -22.47
N ILE A 7 -39.92 14.23 -21.19
CA ILE A 7 -38.70 14.92 -20.72
C ILE A 7 -37.53 13.96 -20.92
N SER A 8 -36.68 14.26 -21.91
CA SER A 8 -35.41 13.58 -22.11
C SER A 8 -34.38 14.15 -21.13
N ILE A 9 -34.12 13.44 -20.03
CA ILE A 9 -33.00 13.76 -19.12
C ILE A 9 -31.73 13.15 -19.73
N LEU A 10 -30.93 13.99 -20.40
CA LEU A 10 -29.55 13.66 -20.78
C LEU A 10 -28.69 13.63 -19.50
N ILE A 11 -28.40 12.43 -19.01
CA ILE A 11 -27.35 12.23 -18.00
C ILE A 11 -26.01 12.40 -18.72
N VAL A 12 -25.41 13.58 -18.56
CA VAL A 12 -24.03 13.85 -18.96
C VAL A 12 -23.13 13.03 -18.04
N GLY A 13 -22.75 11.84 -18.48
CA GLY A 13 -21.74 11.02 -17.83
C GLY A 13 -20.42 11.77 -17.86
N MET A 14 -20.02 12.33 -16.73
CA MET A 14 -18.65 12.81 -16.54
C MET A 14 -17.72 11.60 -16.64
N ILE A 15 -17.05 11.47 -17.80
CA ILE A 15 -15.91 10.58 -17.95
C ILE A 15 -14.79 11.22 -17.10
N VAL A 16 -14.69 10.78 -15.85
CA VAL A 16 -13.52 11.05 -15.03
C VAL A 16 -12.39 10.27 -15.67
N SER A 17 -11.63 10.93 -16.54
CA SER A 17 -10.40 10.39 -17.11
C SER A 17 -9.36 10.33 -16.00
N SER A 18 -9.45 9.30 -15.16
CA SER A 18 -8.39 8.93 -14.24
C SER A 18 -7.23 8.48 -15.11
N SER A 19 -6.28 9.38 -15.34
CA SER A 19 -4.96 9.07 -15.86
C SER A 19 -4.23 8.17 -14.86
N MET A 20 -4.65 6.92 -14.77
CA MET A 20 -3.85 5.85 -14.20
C MET A 20 -2.71 5.63 -15.18
N GLY A 21 -1.62 6.38 -15.00
CA GLY A 21 -0.36 6.09 -15.65
C GLY A 21 -0.08 4.60 -15.45
N ILE A 22 0.09 3.88 -16.55
CA ILE A 22 0.39 2.45 -16.51
C ILE A 22 1.78 2.33 -15.91
N TYR A 23 1.85 1.94 -14.63
CA TYR A 23 3.13 1.57 -14.01
C TYR A 23 3.61 0.27 -14.66
N LEU A 24 4.55 0.39 -15.59
CA LEU A 24 5.24 -0.75 -16.18
C LEU A 24 6.46 -1.07 -15.31
N PRO A 25 6.53 -2.27 -14.71
CA PRO A 25 7.66 -2.64 -13.89
C PRO A 25 8.91 -2.82 -14.74
N THR A 26 9.91 -1.98 -14.49
CA THR A 26 11.26 -2.09 -15.05
C THR A 26 12.24 -2.35 -13.89
N PRO A 27 13.42 -2.96 -14.14
CA PRO A 27 14.42 -3.16 -13.08
C PRO A 27 14.78 -1.86 -12.33
N ALA A 28 14.81 -0.72 -13.04
CA ALA A 28 15.04 0.59 -12.44
C ALA A 28 13.91 1.00 -11.48
N ASN A 29 12.65 0.79 -11.87
CA ASN A 29 11.49 1.11 -11.03
C ASN A 29 11.44 0.22 -9.79
N ILE A 30 11.82 -1.06 -9.91
CA ILE A 30 11.91 -1.98 -8.76
C ILE A 30 12.95 -1.49 -7.75
N ALA A 31 14.15 -1.13 -8.21
CA ALA A 31 15.20 -0.63 -7.33
C ALA A 31 14.78 0.68 -6.63
N LYS A 32 14.03 1.55 -7.32
CA LYS A 32 13.43 2.76 -6.75
C LYS A 32 12.43 2.42 -5.64
N ASP A 33 11.49 1.52 -5.90
CA ASP A 33 10.50 1.12 -4.90
C ASP A 33 11.11 0.45 -3.67
N VAL A 34 12.16 -0.37 -3.84
CA VAL A 34 12.88 -0.95 -2.70
C VAL A 34 13.50 0.13 -1.81
N LYS A 35 14.16 1.13 -2.41
CA LYS A 35 14.72 2.27 -1.67
C LYS A 35 13.64 3.10 -0.99
N TRP A 36 12.49 3.28 -1.65
CA TRP A 36 11.37 4.02 -1.09
C TRP A 36 10.77 3.30 0.12
N THR A 37 10.54 1.99 0.02
CA THR A 37 10.09 1.15 1.14
C THR A 37 11.05 1.25 2.32
N GLN A 38 12.37 1.20 2.07
CA GLN A 38 13.38 1.36 3.13
C GLN A 38 13.28 2.73 3.82
N ALA A 39 13.13 3.81 3.05
CA ALA A 39 12.99 5.16 3.59
C ALA A 39 11.70 5.33 4.40
N ILE A 40 10.57 4.79 3.91
CA ILE A 40 9.29 4.78 4.63
C ILE A 40 9.43 4.03 5.97
N ASN A 41 10.04 2.85 5.96
CA ASN A 41 10.21 2.07 7.19
C ASN A 41 11.17 2.73 8.17
N ALA A 42 12.24 3.38 7.68
CA ALA A 42 13.13 4.15 8.53
C ALA A 42 12.41 5.34 9.18
N ALA A 43 11.53 6.03 8.43
CA ALA A 43 10.70 7.10 8.97
C ALA A 43 9.68 6.58 9.99
N LEU A 44 9.02 5.45 9.71
CA LEU A 44 8.07 4.83 10.64
C LEU A 44 8.75 4.42 11.95
N CYS A 45 9.93 3.79 11.87
CA CYS A 45 10.66 3.30 13.04
C CYS A 45 11.49 4.39 13.75
N ALA A 46 11.43 5.64 13.32
CA ALA A 46 12.08 6.73 14.03
C ALA A 46 11.43 6.94 15.42
N PRO A 47 12.20 7.32 16.46
CA PRO A 47 11.65 7.55 17.79
C PRO A 47 10.49 8.56 17.77
N GLY A 48 9.33 8.15 18.30
CA GLY A 48 8.13 8.99 18.38
C GLY A 48 7.35 9.18 17.07
N ALA A 49 7.71 8.49 15.99
CA ALA A 49 7.09 8.68 14.67
C ALA A 49 5.83 7.86 14.40
N HIS A 50 5.52 6.84 15.23
CA HIS A 50 4.47 5.86 14.97
C HIS A 50 3.44 5.78 16.12
N SER A 51 2.92 6.92 16.55
CA SER A 51 1.78 6.95 17.49
C SER A 51 0.60 6.11 16.98
N ASP A 52 -0.33 5.70 17.83
CA ASP A 52 -1.48 4.88 17.42
C ASP A 52 -2.25 5.47 16.23
N ALA A 53 -2.43 6.80 16.18
CA ALA A 53 -3.07 7.47 15.06
C ALA A 53 -2.28 7.30 13.75
N VAL A 54 -0.95 7.38 13.80
CA VAL A 54 -0.09 7.15 12.62
C VAL A 54 -0.08 5.69 12.25
N ALA A 55 0.03 4.76 13.21
CA ALA A 55 -0.02 3.32 12.96
C ALA A 55 -1.34 2.92 12.27
N GLN A 56 -2.48 3.46 12.72
CA GLN A 56 -3.78 3.23 12.08
C GLN A 56 -3.82 3.75 10.63
N GLN A 57 -3.32 4.96 10.38
CA GLN A 57 -3.26 5.52 9.02
C GLN A 57 -2.32 4.70 8.12
N PHE A 58 -1.18 4.29 8.66
CA PHE A 58 -0.19 3.48 7.96
C PHE A 58 -0.75 2.09 7.62
N TYR A 59 -1.46 1.48 8.56
CA TYR A 59 -2.10 0.19 8.40
C TYR A 59 -3.30 0.23 7.44
N ALA A 60 -4.03 1.35 7.40
CA ALA A 60 -5.15 1.54 6.47
C ALA A 60 -4.73 1.43 4.99
N CYS A 61 -3.45 1.60 4.68
CA CYS A 61 -2.91 1.35 3.34
C CYS A 61 -2.96 -0.14 2.94
N TYR A 62 -3.05 -1.09 3.87
CA TYR A 62 -3.25 -2.51 3.59
C TYR A 62 -4.71 -2.83 3.26
N ASN A 63 -5.23 -2.17 2.23
CA ASN A 63 -6.59 -2.28 1.72
C ASN A 63 -6.58 -2.71 0.24
N GLU A 64 -7.37 -3.72 -0.13
CA GLU A 64 -7.42 -4.25 -1.51
C GLU A 64 -7.86 -3.19 -2.55
N ALA A 65 -8.63 -2.18 -2.13
CA ALA A 65 -9.03 -1.08 -3.00
C ALA A 65 -7.88 -0.11 -3.33
N ILE A 66 -6.79 -0.14 -2.56
CA ILE A 66 -5.62 0.73 -2.72
C ILE A 66 -4.42 -0.07 -3.23
N VAL A 67 -4.14 -1.20 -2.57
CA VAL A 67 -3.00 -2.06 -2.80
C VAL A 67 -3.50 -3.44 -3.23
N PRO A 68 -3.29 -3.84 -4.50
CA PRO A 68 -3.69 -5.16 -4.94
C PRO A 68 -2.91 -6.23 -4.16
N GLY A 69 -3.62 -7.23 -3.64
CA GLY A 69 -3.04 -8.30 -2.83
C GLY A 69 -2.71 -7.86 -1.39
N ALA A 70 -3.31 -6.77 -0.89
CA ALA A 70 -3.13 -6.27 0.48
C ALA A 70 -3.32 -7.36 1.56
N THR A 71 -4.20 -8.33 1.33
CA THR A 71 -4.43 -9.49 2.20
C THR A 71 -3.16 -10.32 2.37
N SER A 72 -2.35 -10.47 1.32
CA SER A 72 -1.05 -11.16 1.40
C SER A 72 -0.06 -10.41 2.29
N PHE A 73 -0.02 -9.08 2.21
CA PHE A 73 0.81 -8.27 3.10
C PHE A 73 0.41 -8.47 4.56
N LYS A 74 -0.89 -8.38 4.88
CA LYS A 74 -1.40 -8.59 6.24
C LYS A 74 -1.11 -10.00 6.76
N ALA A 75 -1.34 -11.01 5.93
CA ALA A 75 -1.03 -12.39 6.29
C ALA A 75 0.47 -12.59 6.57
N CYS A 76 1.34 -11.99 5.75
CA CYS A 76 2.78 -12.04 5.95
C CYS A 76 3.24 -11.27 7.20
N GLN A 77 2.58 -10.17 7.57
CA GLN A 77 2.86 -9.47 8.83
C GLN A 77 2.60 -10.40 10.01
N THR A 78 1.40 -10.98 10.08
CA THR A 78 1.04 -11.93 11.14
C THR A 78 1.97 -13.15 11.15
N GLN A 79 2.32 -13.71 9.98
CA GLN A 79 3.19 -14.89 9.91
C GLN A 79 4.63 -14.59 10.39
N VAL A 80 5.18 -13.42 10.06
CA VAL A 80 6.61 -13.12 10.28
C VAL A 80 6.83 -12.41 11.61
N TYR A 81 5.97 -11.44 11.93
CA TYR A 81 6.09 -10.60 13.13
C TYR A 81 5.13 -11.02 14.24
N GLY A 82 4.11 -11.83 13.96
CA GLY A 82 3.08 -12.22 14.94
C GLY A 82 1.99 -11.17 15.14
N VAL A 83 2.14 -9.98 14.56
CA VAL A 83 1.25 -8.83 14.73
C VAL A 83 0.97 -8.15 13.39
N GLN A 84 -0.01 -7.26 13.38
CA GLN A 84 -0.29 -6.34 12.28
C GLN A 84 0.05 -4.92 12.73
N MET A 85 0.55 -4.07 11.84
CA MET A 85 1.06 -2.72 12.18
C MET A 85 -0.05 -1.68 12.48
N ASP A 86 -1.13 -2.07 13.14
CA ASP A 86 -2.36 -1.28 13.37
C ASP A 86 -2.38 -0.49 14.69
N THR A 87 -1.37 -0.68 15.54
CA THR A 87 -1.16 0.04 16.80
C THR A 87 0.31 0.42 16.96
N GLN A 88 0.61 1.41 17.80
CA GLN A 88 1.96 1.82 18.15
C GLN A 88 2.78 0.63 18.67
N ALA A 89 2.22 -0.13 19.64
CA ALA A 89 2.90 -1.28 20.23
C ALA A 89 3.23 -2.39 19.21
N ASN A 90 2.38 -2.57 18.19
CA ASN A 90 2.65 -3.53 17.14
C ASN A 90 3.73 -3.01 16.17
N VAL A 91 3.75 -1.71 15.89
CA VAL A 91 4.85 -1.10 15.11
C VAL A 91 6.17 -1.21 15.87
N ASP A 92 6.18 -0.98 17.19
CA ASP A 92 7.35 -1.21 18.06
C ASP A 92 7.88 -2.65 17.92
N THR A 93 6.97 -3.63 17.90
CA THR A 93 7.31 -5.05 17.70
C THR A 93 7.95 -5.31 16.33
N VAL A 94 7.43 -4.67 15.27
CA VAL A 94 8.00 -4.80 13.92
C VAL A 94 9.38 -4.14 13.84
N CYS A 95 9.51 -2.92 14.36
CA CYS A 95 10.76 -2.14 14.33
C CYS A 95 11.88 -2.77 15.16
N SER A 96 11.54 -3.51 16.22
CA SER A 96 12.49 -4.27 17.05
C SER A 96 12.72 -5.71 16.60
N GLY A 97 12.07 -6.16 15.52
CA GLY A 97 12.10 -7.57 15.06
C GLY A 97 13.46 -8.12 14.63
N GLY A 98 14.48 -7.27 14.52
CA GLY A 98 15.84 -7.65 14.11
C GLY A 98 16.00 -7.75 12.58
N PRO A 99 17.25 -7.91 12.10
CA PRO A 99 17.59 -7.75 10.68
C PRO A 99 16.97 -8.81 9.77
N ASP A 100 16.62 -9.99 10.30
CA ASP A 100 16.13 -11.11 9.52
C ASP A 100 14.63 -11.04 9.20
N LYS A 101 13.85 -10.29 9.99
CA LYS A 101 12.39 -10.28 9.84
C LYS A 101 11.97 -9.58 8.55
N PHE A 102 12.61 -8.47 8.20
CA PHE A 102 12.26 -7.72 6.99
C PHE A 102 12.51 -8.53 5.69
N PRO A 103 13.67 -9.20 5.50
CA PRO A 103 13.86 -10.14 4.39
C PRO A 103 12.84 -11.27 4.35
N ARG A 104 12.48 -11.86 5.50
CA ARG A 104 11.46 -12.93 5.57
C ARG A 104 10.08 -12.42 5.20
N TYR A 105 9.73 -11.21 5.62
CA TYR A 105 8.48 -10.56 5.24
C TYR A 105 8.40 -10.32 3.74
N ALA A 106 9.46 -9.75 3.14
CA ALA A 106 9.54 -9.55 1.70
C ALA A 106 9.43 -10.88 0.94
N ALA A 107 10.15 -11.92 1.37
CA ALA A 107 10.07 -13.25 0.77
C ALA A 107 8.66 -13.86 0.85
N CYS A 108 7.96 -13.69 1.98
CA CYS A 108 6.58 -14.14 2.14
C CYS A 108 5.64 -13.46 1.13
N ILE A 109 5.77 -12.14 0.94
CA ILE A 109 4.95 -11.38 -0.01
C ILE A 109 5.21 -11.88 -1.44
N LEU A 110 6.48 -11.97 -1.83
CA LEU A 110 6.88 -12.41 -3.16
C LEU A 110 6.44 -13.85 -3.48
N ALA A 111 6.32 -14.71 -2.46
CA ALA A 111 5.79 -16.05 -2.63
C ALA A 111 4.26 -16.08 -2.79
N ARG A 112 3.52 -15.14 -2.19
CA ARG A 112 2.03 -15.18 -2.16
C ARG A 112 1.37 -14.43 -3.30
N LEU A 113 1.88 -13.24 -3.67
CA LEU A 113 1.25 -12.39 -4.69
C LEU A 113 1.07 -13.08 -6.06
N PRO A 114 2.03 -13.90 -6.56
CA PRO A 114 1.85 -14.59 -7.84
C PRO A 114 0.64 -15.55 -7.87
N PHE A 115 0.32 -16.21 -6.75
CA PHE A 115 -0.85 -17.09 -6.65
C PHE A 115 -2.18 -16.34 -6.71
N GLN A 116 -2.15 -15.02 -6.58
CA GLN A 116 -3.31 -14.12 -6.71
C GLN A 116 -3.36 -13.42 -8.08
N GLY A 117 -2.42 -13.74 -8.99
CA GLY A 117 -2.29 -13.02 -10.26
C GLY A 117 -1.85 -11.56 -10.08
N VAL A 118 -1.27 -11.20 -8.92
CA VAL A 118 -0.87 -9.84 -8.60
C VAL A 118 0.62 -9.64 -8.91
N CYS A 119 0.92 -8.58 -9.65
CA CYS A 119 2.29 -8.15 -9.89
C CYS A 119 2.88 -7.51 -8.62
N ALA A 120 3.91 -8.14 -8.05
CA ALA A 120 4.50 -7.69 -6.78
C ALA A 120 5.01 -6.25 -6.81
N THR A 121 5.63 -5.85 -7.92
CA THR A 121 6.18 -4.51 -8.10
C THR A 121 5.08 -3.45 -8.12
N THR A 122 3.95 -3.72 -8.77
CA THR A 122 2.78 -2.83 -8.78
C THR A 122 2.17 -2.72 -7.38
N ALA A 123 2.05 -3.84 -6.66
CA ALA A 123 1.52 -3.84 -5.30
C ALA A 123 2.42 -3.06 -4.33
N ILE A 124 3.74 -3.30 -4.37
CA ILE A 124 4.72 -2.58 -3.54
C ILE A 124 4.69 -1.08 -3.87
N HIS A 125 4.66 -0.72 -5.14
CA HIS A 125 4.58 0.68 -5.56
C HIS A 125 3.34 1.38 -4.99
N LYS A 126 2.16 0.76 -5.12
CA LYS A 126 0.90 1.29 -4.59
C LYS A 126 0.93 1.41 -3.06
N LEU A 127 1.54 0.44 -2.38
CA LEU A 127 1.71 0.49 -0.93
C LEU A 127 2.63 1.66 -0.53
N ASN A 128 3.75 1.84 -1.23
CA ASN A 128 4.69 2.94 -1.01
C ASN A 128 4.03 4.30 -1.28
N GLU A 129 3.21 4.43 -2.33
CA GLU A 129 2.46 5.67 -2.60
C GLU A 129 1.54 6.06 -1.43
N CYS A 130 0.88 5.07 -0.82
CA CYS A 130 -0.02 5.33 0.31
C CYS A 130 0.77 5.62 1.60
N GLN A 131 1.71 4.75 1.96
CA GLN A 131 2.47 4.85 3.21
C GLN A 131 3.47 6.01 3.18
N GLY A 132 4.02 6.34 2.01
CA GLY A 132 4.83 7.53 1.80
C GLY A 132 4.07 8.81 2.08
N LYS A 133 2.77 8.89 1.77
CA LYS A 133 1.93 10.05 2.15
C LYS A 133 1.73 10.14 3.66
N VAL A 134 1.46 9.01 4.31
CA VAL A 134 1.29 8.96 5.78
C VAL A 134 2.56 9.41 6.50
N MET A 135 3.72 8.93 6.04
CA MET A 135 5.02 9.23 6.66
C MET A 135 5.68 10.50 6.13
N ASN A 136 5.04 11.22 5.20
CA ASN A 136 5.62 12.36 4.49
C ASN A 136 6.98 12.05 3.84
N VAL A 137 7.12 10.86 3.25
CA VAL A 137 8.30 10.40 2.51
C VAL A 137 7.99 10.41 1.00
N PRO A 138 8.58 11.33 0.22
CA PRO A 138 8.29 11.48 -1.20
C PRO A 138 8.83 10.29 -2.02
N ALA A 139 8.24 10.08 -3.20
CA ALA A 139 8.76 9.12 -4.16
C ALA A 139 10.19 9.49 -4.59
N PRO A 140 11.08 8.51 -4.76
CA PRO A 140 12.43 8.76 -5.27
C PRO A 140 12.39 9.28 -6.71
N ALA A 141 13.24 10.27 -7.00
CA ALA A 141 13.40 10.86 -8.33
C ALA A 141 13.80 9.83 -9.40
#